data_AF-A0A1Q7CZ10-F1
#
_entry.id   AF-A0A1Q7CZ10-F1
#
_cell.length_a   1.000
_cell.length_b   1.000
_cell.length_c   1.000
_cell.angle_alpha   90.00
_cell.angle_beta   90.00
_cell.angle_gamma   90.00
#
_symmetry.space_group_name_H-M   'P 1'
#
loop_
_entity.id
_entity.type
_entity.pdbx_description
1 polymer ?
#
loop_
_entity_poly.entity_id
_entity_poly.type
_entity_poly.pdbx_seq_one_letter_code
_entity_poly.pdbx_strand_id
1 'polypeptide(L)'
;MRASTYPLIDAGEAAALVLEHTPVLSVERLALAECAGRALAEDLVADAPLPAFPSSAVDGFAVRAADAGRTLRVVGESAAGRPFDGAIPPGAAARILTGGALPDGADCVVMVEDVQLAEDQVTVPPSLRPGANYHKVGDDLRAGDRILTAGTQLGAAEIGIAAATGLAQLPVRRRPRVALMSTGDELVEVGKRLGRGQIPDSNRWALLAALREAGAEVHVLGIAPDEPEPLRRLVVDALEDADALVTSGGVSVGTHDLVKPLLESLGTVHIGRVKLKPGKPFTFATIGIHAPLPDPLPWGERERKVAFGLPGFPVSSLVTFEVFVRPALRKMQGFAQVQRPTLPVRLAYEAKPTADRTEYQRVTLRREGRELVAETTGSQSSSRLMSLAGAHALGRSHLPMNGEDNYQGLGSRTDSASRSRASLSRSSSVFSRTSSRMSRPARRTLSAACSAFPFISSDLSPVSLPFSSSALPLISSFIRTSLREMFLTR
;
A
#
# COMPACT_ATOMS: atom_id res chain seq x y z
N MET A 1 15.76 -37.57 16.60
CA MET A 1 15.19 -36.48 15.78
C MET A 1 14.64 -37.10 14.50
N ARG A 2 13.32 -37.16 14.31
CA ARG A 2 12.78 -37.58 13.00
C ARG A 2 13.18 -36.51 11.98
N ALA A 3 13.88 -36.90 10.91
CA ALA A 3 14.11 -35.99 9.80
C ALA A 3 12.74 -35.64 9.22
N SER A 4 12.40 -34.34 9.11
CA SER A 4 11.12 -33.99 8.48
C SER A 4 11.11 -34.51 7.03
N THR A 5 9.97 -35.05 6.63
CA THR A 5 9.73 -35.74 5.35
C THR A 5 9.70 -34.81 4.15
N TYR A 6 9.74 -33.49 4.37
CA TYR A 6 9.62 -32.49 3.32
C TYR A 6 10.99 -31.95 2.88
N PRO A 7 11.18 -31.76 1.56
CA PRO A 7 12.41 -31.18 1.04
C PRO A 7 12.63 -29.77 1.60
N LEU A 8 13.89 -29.37 1.70
CA LEU A 8 14.29 -28.03 2.11
C LEU A 8 14.47 -27.18 0.85
N ILE A 9 13.47 -26.37 0.52
CA ILE A 9 13.42 -25.58 -0.72
C ILE A 9 13.93 -24.14 -0.53
N ASP A 10 14.30 -23.49 -1.62
CA ASP A 10 14.78 -22.10 -1.59
C ASP A 10 13.64 -21.10 -1.35
N ALA A 11 13.94 -19.93 -0.76
CA ALA A 11 12.91 -18.95 -0.39
C ALA A 11 12.18 -18.37 -1.61
N GLY A 12 12.87 -18.19 -2.73
CA GLY A 12 12.24 -17.74 -3.98
C GLY A 12 11.28 -18.78 -4.57
N GLU A 13 11.68 -20.06 -4.57
CA GLU A 13 10.84 -21.18 -4.99
C GLU A 13 9.60 -21.31 -4.10
N ALA A 14 9.77 -21.23 -2.78
CA ALA A 14 8.67 -21.22 -1.81
C ALA A 14 7.69 -20.07 -2.08
N ALA A 15 8.18 -18.85 -2.35
CA ALA A 15 7.32 -17.70 -2.66
C ALA A 15 6.56 -17.89 -3.99
N ALA A 16 7.18 -18.51 -5.00
CA ALA A 16 6.53 -18.83 -6.26
C ALA A 16 5.40 -19.84 -6.07
N LEU A 17 5.63 -20.93 -5.34
CA LEU A 17 4.61 -21.94 -5.02
C LEU A 17 3.44 -21.35 -4.23
N VAL A 18 3.72 -20.49 -3.24
CA VAL A 18 2.68 -19.77 -2.50
C VAL A 18 1.82 -18.95 -3.45
N LEU A 19 2.43 -18.16 -4.32
CA LEU A 19 1.70 -17.34 -5.28
C LEU A 19 0.93 -18.20 -6.26
N GLU A 20 1.53 -19.23 -6.86
CA GLU A 20 0.90 -20.14 -7.82
C GLU A 20 -0.43 -20.69 -7.29
N HIS A 21 -0.42 -21.24 -6.08
CA HIS A 21 -1.60 -21.88 -5.50
C HIS A 21 -2.58 -20.92 -4.82
N THR A 22 -2.20 -19.66 -4.59
CA THR A 22 -3.09 -18.65 -4.01
C THR A 22 -4.11 -18.17 -5.05
N PRO A 23 -5.44 -18.24 -4.77
CA PRO A 23 -6.46 -17.76 -5.69
C PRO A 23 -6.53 -16.22 -5.73
N VAL A 24 -7.20 -15.69 -6.76
CA VAL A 24 -7.68 -14.30 -6.80
C VAL A 24 -9.18 -14.33 -6.44
N LEU A 25 -9.61 -13.45 -5.55
CA LEU A 25 -10.97 -13.44 -5.02
C LEU A 25 -11.97 -12.78 -5.98
N SER A 26 -13.26 -12.93 -5.66
CA SER A 26 -14.36 -12.35 -6.43
C SER A 26 -14.35 -10.80 -6.42
N VAL A 27 -15.05 -10.24 -7.40
CA VAL A 27 -15.24 -8.78 -7.55
C VAL A 27 -16.49 -8.35 -6.77
N GLU A 28 -16.42 -7.17 -6.17
CA GLU A 28 -17.55 -6.42 -5.62
C GLU A 28 -17.52 -4.98 -6.14
N ARG A 29 -18.66 -4.29 -6.16
CA ARG A 29 -18.73 -2.86 -6.50
C ARG A 29 -18.95 -2.07 -5.22
N LEU A 30 -18.08 -1.10 -4.98
CA LEU A 30 -18.14 -0.24 -3.80
C LEU A 30 -18.24 1.23 -4.19
N ALA A 31 -18.82 2.04 -3.31
CA ALA A 31 -18.78 3.49 -3.46
C ALA A 31 -17.34 4.01 -3.39
N LEU A 32 -17.05 5.13 -4.07
CA LEU A 32 -15.70 5.72 -4.08
C LEU A 32 -15.10 5.90 -2.67
N ALA A 33 -15.93 6.28 -1.69
CA ALA A 33 -15.51 6.49 -0.30
C ALA A 33 -14.94 5.23 0.38
N GLU A 34 -15.29 4.04 -0.11
CA GLU A 34 -14.89 2.74 0.45
C GLU A 34 -13.78 2.06 -0.38
N CYS A 35 -13.38 2.67 -1.50
CA CYS A 35 -12.43 2.10 -2.45
C CYS A 35 -10.96 2.40 -2.12
N ALA A 36 -10.68 3.36 -1.24
CA ALA A 36 -9.31 3.72 -0.88
C ALA A 36 -8.51 2.52 -0.35
N GLY A 37 -7.33 2.30 -0.90
CA GLY A 37 -6.44 1.19 -0.59
C GLY A 37 -6.84 -0.16 -1.19
N ARG A 38 -7.97 -0.26 -1.90
CA ARG A 38 -8.40 -1.48 -2.62
C ARG A 38 -7.66 -1.60 -3.96
N ALA A 39 -7.67 -2.80 -4.54
CA ALA A 39 -7.22 -2.99 -5.91
C ALA A 39 -8.42 -2.96 -6.87
N LEU A 40 -8.27 -2.21 -7.95
CA LEU A 40 -9.23 -2.16 -9.05
C LEU A 40 -9.30 -3.53 -9.74
N ALA A 41 -10.51 -4.02 -10.04
CA ALA A 41 -10.71 -5.37 -10.56
C ALA A 41 -10.68 -5.49 -12.10
N GLU A 42 -11.00 -4.41 -12.81
CA GLU A 42 -11.07 -4.30 -14.27
C GLU A 42 -10.52 -2.94 -14.73
N ASP A 43 -10.02 -2.84 -15.97
CA ASP A 43 -9.55 -1.57 -16.52
C ASP A 43 -10.69 -0.53 -16.52
N LEU A 44 -10.39 0.71 -16.11
CA LEU A 44 -11.32 1.83 -16.24
C LEU A 44 -11.04 2.57 -17.54
N VAL A 45 -12.09 2.83 -18.29
CA VAL A 45 -12.05 3.54 -19.57
C VAL A 45 -12.90 4.79 -19.45
N ALA A 46 -12.45 5.91 -20.02
CA ALA A 46 -13.18 7.15 -20.01
C ALA A 46 -14.34 7.09 -21.01
N ASP A 47 -15.57 7.27 -20.53
CA ASP A 47 -16.75 7.34 -21.39
C ASP A 47 -16.88 8.69 -22.12
N ALA A 48 -16.31 9.74 -21.53
CA ALA A 48 -16.38 11.12 -22.03
C ALA A 48 -15.01 11.80 -21.90
N PRO A 49 -14.74 12.85 -22.70
CA PRO A 49 -13.51 13.62 -22.57
C PRO A 49 -13.50 14.49 -21.32
N LEU A 50 -12.30 14.80 -20.81
CA LEU A 50 -12.05 15.74 -19.73
C LEU A 50 -10.99 16.78 -20.19
N PRO A 51 -11.27 18.09 -20.13
CA PRO A 51 -12.59 18.69 -19.86
C PRO A 51 -13.58 18.36 -21.00
N ALA A 52 -14.88 18.39 -20.68
CA ALA A 52 -15.96 18.07 -21.63
C ALA A 52 -16.28 19.20 -22.62
N PHE A 53 -15.83 20.41 -22.31
CA PHE A 53 -15.97 21.63 -23.10
C PHE A 53 -14.67 22.45 -22.98
N PRO A 54 -14.37 23.38 -23.90
CA PRO A 54 -13.21 24.23 -23.77
C PRO A 54 -13.35 25.13 -22.53
N SER A 55 -12.40 25.10 -21.61
CA SER A 55 -12.49 25.79 -20.32
C SER A 55 -11.31 26.71 -20.09
N SER A 56 -11.55 27.91 -19.57
CA SER A 56 -10.46 28.85 -19.26
C SER A 56 -9.48 28.27 -18.25
N ALA A 57 -8.18 28.42 -18.50
CA ALA A 57 -7.11 28.05 -17.58
C ALA A 57 -6.77 29.18 -16.58
N VAL A 58 -7.29 30.39 -16.83
CA VAL A 58 -6.97 31.61 -16.08
C VAL A 58 -8.22 32.48 -15.89
N ASP A 59 -8.14 33.44 -14.97
CA ASP A 59 -9.11 34.54 -14.90
C ASP A 59 -8.71 35.62 -15.92
N GLY A 60 -9.68 36.16 -16.66
CA GLY A 60 -9.38 37.12 -17.71
C GLY A 60 -10.53 37.43 -18.66
N PHE A 61 -10.20 37.56 -19.95
CA PHE A 61 -11.15 37.91 -21.01
C PHE A 61 -11.03 36.94 -22.18
N ALA A 62 -12.14 36.27 -22.51
CA ALA A 62 -12.28 35.48 -23.72
C ALA A 62 -12.44 36.42 -24.92
N VAL A 63 -11.55 36.29 -25.89
CA VAL A 63 -11.45 37.19 -27.04
C VAL A 63 -11.14 36.41 -28.32
N ARG A 64 -11.19 37.13 -29.43
CA ARG A 64 -10.68 36.67 -30.73
C ARG A 64 -9.24 37.15 -30.85
N ALA A 65 -8.31 36.26 -31.15
CA ALA A 65 -6.90 36.60 -31.37
C ALA A 65 -6.73 37.61 -32.51
N ALA A 66 -7.65 37.61 -33.48
CA ALA A 66 -7.71 38.59 -34.57
C ALA A 66 -7.98 40.04 -34.11
N ASP A 67 -8.46 40.23 -32.87
CA ASP A 67 -8.73 41.53 -32.27
C ASP A 67 -7.57 42.04 -31.38
N ALA A 68 -6.37 41.46 -31.53
CA ALA A 68 -5.17 41.88 -30.82
C ALA A 68 -4.87 43.38 -30.96
N GLY A 69 -4.43 44.00 -29.86
CA GLY A 69 -4.08 45.43 -29.78
C GLY A 69 -5.27 46.40 -29.76
N ARG A 70 -6.51 45.89 -29.78
CA ARG A 70 -7.72 46.73 -29.80
C ARG A 70 -8.30 46.91 -28.40
N THR A 71 -9.12 47.94 -28.24
CA THR A 71 -10.05 48.08 -27.11
C THR A 71 -11.37 47.43 -27.49
N LEU A 72 -11.84 46.49 -26.68
CA LEU A 72 -12.98 45.61 -26.93
C LEU A 72 -14.11 45.92 -25.95
N ARG A 73 -15.36 45.85 -26.40
CA ARG A 73 -16.53 45.97 -25.52
C ARG A 73 -16.72 44.66 -24.75
N VAL A 74 -16.87 44.74 -23.44
CA VAL A 74 -17.23 43.59 -22.60
C VAL A 74 -18.73 43.33 -22.75
N VAL A 75 -19.10 42.17 -23.30
CA VAL A 75 -20.50 41.82 -23.64
C VAL A 75 -21.17 40.85 -22.66
N GLY A 76 -20.41 40.32 -21.70
CA GLY A 76 -20.91 39.39 -20.70
C GLY A 76 -19.81 38.79 -19.85
N GLU A 77 -20.20 37.82 -19.03
CA GLU A 77 -19.32 37.04 -18.17
C GLU A 77 -19.62 35.54 -18.31
N SER A 78 -18.58 34.72 -18.41
CA SER A 78 -18.65 33.25 -18.37
C SER A 78 -17.92 32.73 -17.14
N ALA A 79 -18.64 32.11 -16.22
CA ALA A 79 -18.08 31.53 -14.99
C ALA A 79 -18.29 30.01 -14.95
N ALA A 80 -17.53 29.31 -14.10
CA ALA A 80 -17.71 27.88 -13.89
C ALA A 80 -19.15 27.57 -13.44
N GLY A 81 -19.84 26.69 -14.16
CA GLY A 81 -21.25 26.34 -13.93
C GLY A 81 -22.27 27.41 -14.35
N ARG A 82 -21.84 28.56 -14.87
CA ARG A 82 -22.69 29.64 -15.40
C ARG A 82 -22.06 30.20 -16.69
N PRO A 83 -22.14 29.45 -17.81
CA PRO A 83 -21.55 29.86 -19.07
C PRO A 83 -22.26 31.11 -19.62
N PHE A 84 -21.54 31.90 -20.42
CA PHE A 84 -22.15 32.96 -21.23
C PHE A 84 -22.81 32.33 -22.47
N ASP A 85 -24.13 32.52 -22.63
CA ASP A 85 -24.91 31.89 -23.71
C ASP A 85 -24.76 32.57 -25.09
N GLY A 86 -23.99 33.66 -25.19
CA GLY A 86 -23.77 34.41 -26.43
C GLY A 86 -22.45 34.10 -27.12
N ALA A 87 -22.36 34.43 -28.41
CA ALA A 87 -21.10 34.42 -29.15
C ALA A 87 -20.34 35.75 -29.00
N ILE A 88 -19.02 35.72 -29.13
CA ILE A 88 -18.14 36.90 -29.15
C ILE A 88 -18.03 37.42 -30.59
N PRO A 89 -18.68 38.54 -30.94
CA PRO A 89 -18.50 39.17 -32.23
C PRO A 89 -17.11 39.85 -32.35
N PRO A 90 -16.67 40.21 -33.56
CA PRO A 90 -15.48 41.03 -33.75
C PRO A 90 -15.53 42.33 -32.93
N GLY A 91 -14.44 42.66 -32.21
CA GLY A 91 -14.37 43.85 -31.38
C GLY A 91 -15.04 43.74 -30.00
N ALA A 92 -15.44 42.53 -29.58
CA ALA A 92 -16.01 42.26 -28.27
C ALA A 92 -15.15 41.28 -27.46
N ALA A 93 -15.37 41.27 -26.15
CA ALA A 93 -14.79 40.34 -25.19
C ALA A 93 -15.85 39.89 -24.20
N ALA A 94 -15.70 38.71 -23.61
CA ALA A 94 -16.43 38.34 -22.40
C ALA A 94 -15.43 38.18 -21.25
N ARG A 95 -15.79 38.68 -20.06
CA ARG A 95 -15.05 38.32 -18.86
C ARG A 95 -15.19 36.81 -18.67
N ILE A 96 -14.12 36.13 -18.33
CA ILE A 96 -14.12 34.69 -18.11
C ILE A 96 -13.32 34.36 -16.87
N LEU A 97 -13.88 33.52 -16.01
CA LEU A 97 -13.18 33.01 -14.83
C LEU A 97 -12.59 31.64 -15.12
N THR A 98 -11.61 31.23 -14.35
CA THR A 98 -10.97 29.92 -14.40
C THR A 98 -12.03 28.81 -14.32
N GLY A 99 -11.97 27.85 -15.24
CA GLY A 99 -12.98 26.80 -15.39
C GLY A 99 -14.29 27.23 -16.08
N GLY A 100 -14.46 28.52 -16.41
CA GLY A 100 -15.56 29.01 -17.23
C GLY A 100 -15.49 28.44 -18.66
N ALA A 101 -16.64 28.13 -19.24
CA ALA A 101 -16.71 27.65 -20.62
C ALA A 101 -16.31 28.78 -21.58
N LEU A 102 -15.42 28.49 -22.53
CA LEU A 102 -15.03 29.45 -23.56
C LEU A 102 -16.26 29.76 -24.43
N PRO A 103 -16.70 31.03 -24.52
CA PRO A 103 -17.85 31.38 -25.34
C PRO A 103 -17.58 31.17 -26.83
N ASP A 104 -18.65 30.90 -27.58
CA ASP A 104 -18.58 30.74 -29.02
C ASP A 104 -17.94 31.96 -29.69
N GLY A 105 -17.13 31.72 -30.71
CA GLY A 105 -16.42 32.78 -31.44
C GLY A 105 -15.13 33.27 -30.79
N ALA A 106 -14.89 33.04 -29.50
CA ALA A 106 -13.57 33.25 -28.90
C ALA A 106 -12.60 32.11 -29.26
N ASP A 107 -11.32 32.43 -29.43
CA ASP A 107 -10.26 31.44 -29.73
C ASP A 107 -9.03 31.59 -28.83
N CYS A 108 -9.05 32.51 -27.85
CA CYS A 108 -8.06 32.60 -26.77
C CYS A 108 -8.61 33.33 -25.54
N VAL A 109 -7.89 33.22 -24.43
CA VAL A 109 -8.14 33.99 -23.21
C VAL A 109 -6.92 34.86 -22.90
N VAL A 110 -7.15 36.13 -22.58
CA VAL A 110 -6.12 37.06 -22.10
C VAL A 110 -6.24 37.18 -20.59
N MET A 111 -5.14 37.02 -19.86
CA MET A 111 -5.12 37.13 -18.40
C MET A 111 -5.58 38.52 -17.95
N VAL A 112 -6.25 38.61 -16.80
CA VAL A 112 -6.71 39.90 -16.26
C VAL A 112 -5.56 40.87 -15.99
N GLU A 113 -4.38 40.34 -15.69
CA GLU A 113 -3.14 41.10 -15.46
C GLU A 113 -2.57 41.73 -16.73
N ASP A 114 -2.91 41.19 -17.90
CA ASP A 114 -2.36 41.60 -19.20
C ASP A 114 -3.26 42.60 -19.95
N VAL A 115 -4.35 43.06 -19.32
CA VAL A 115 -5.31 43.97 -19.93
C VAL A 115 -5.46 45.26 -19.14
N GLN A 116 -5.91 46.32 -19.82
CA GLN A 116 -6.36 47.54 -19.17
C GLN A 116 -7.89 47.60 -19.22
N LEU A 117 -8.53 47.51 -18.05
CA LEU A 117 -9.98 47.58 -17.92
C LEU A 117 -10.42 49.01 -17.61
N ALA A 118 -11.38 49.53 -18.38
CA ALA A 118 -12.04 50.81 -18.13
C ALA A 118 -13.54 50.67 -18.40
N GLU A 119 -14.36 50.76 -17.34
CA GLU A 119 -15.82 50.55 -17.41
C GLU A 119 -16.18 49.22 -18.11
N ASP A 120 -16.92 49.30 -19.22
CA ASP A 120 -17.35 48.16 -20.04
C ASP A 120 -16.40 47.88 -21.23
N GLN A 121 -15.16 48.36 -21.16
CA GLN A 121 -14.16 48.18 -22.21
C GLN A 121 -12.85 47.60 -21.67
N VAL A 122 -12.24 46.72 -22.46
CA VAL A 122 -10.96 46.09 -22.15
C VAL A 122 -9.98 46.27 -23.30
N THR A 123 -8.80 46.82 -23.02
CA THR A 123 -7.71 46.95 -23.99
C THR A 123 -6.79 45.73 -23.87
N VAL A 124 -6.64 44.99 -24.98
CA VAL A 124 -5.86 43.75 -25.03
C VAL A 124 -4.46 43.95 -25.63
N PRO A 125 -3.48 43.08 -25.32
CA PRO A 125 -2.13 43.16 -25.86
C PRO A 125 -2.07 43.16 -27.41
N PRO A 126 -1.04 43.76 -28.02
CA PRO A 126 -0.88 43.86 -29.47
C PRO A 126 -0.63 42.52 -30.17
N SER A 127 -0.39 41.45 -29.43
CA SER A 127 -0.17 40.11 -29.96
C SER A 127 -0.93 39.10 -29.11
N LEU A 128 -1.78 38.31 -29.76
CA LEU A 128 -2.55 37.22 -29.16
C LEU A 128 -2.35 35.96 -29.98
N ARG A 129 -2.29 34.81 -29.30
CA ARG A 129 -2.14 33.50 -29.95
C ARG A 129 -3.46 32.72 -29.84
N PRO A 130 -4.05 32.25 -30.95
CA PRO A 130 -5.15 31.30 -30.89
C PRO A 130 -4.74 30.06 -30.07
N GLY A 131 -5.65 29.52 -29.27
CA GLY A 131 -5.37 28.41 -28.37
C GLY A 131 -4.75 28.80 -27.02
N ALA A 132 -4.49 30.08 -26.75
CA ALA A 132 -3.83 30.50 -25.52
C ALA A 132 -4.80 30.52 -24.32
N ASN A 133 -4.30 30.04 -23.17
CA ASN A 133 -4.90 30.15 -21.85
C ASN A 133 -6.31 29.53 -21.67
N TYR A 134 -6.64 28.52 -22.46
CA TYR A 134 -7.77 27.65 -22.19
C TYR A 134 -7.40 26.19 -22.53
N HIS A 135 -8.07 25.25 -21.87
CA HIS A 135 -7.98 23.83 -22.18
C HIS A 135 -9.00 23.48 -23.26
N LYS A 136 -8.59 22.72 -24.27
CA LYS A 136 -9.50 22.15 -25.27
C LYS A 136 -10.21 20.93 -24.70
N VAL A 137 -11.27 20.52 -25.40
CA VAL A 137 -11.98 19.27 -25.08
C VAL A 137 -11.00 18.10 -25.12
N GLY A 138 -10.95 17.36 -24.02
CA GLY A 138 -10.11 16.17 -23.90
C GLY A 138 -8.61 16.43 -23.84
N ASP A 139 -8.19 17.61 -23.41
CA ASP A 139 -6.77 17.92 -23.16
C ASP A 139 -6.18 17.05 -22.02
N ASP A 140 -7.00 16.63 -21.04
CA ASP A 140 -6.58 15.74 -19.96
C ASP A 140 -6.87 14.27 -20.33
N LEU A 141 -8.11 13.96 -20.69
CA LEU A 141 -8.55 12.61 -21.08
C LEU A 141 -9.46 12.66 -22.29
N ARG A 142 -9.30 11.73 -23.23
CA ARG A 142 -10.23 11.54 -24.35
C ARG A 142 -11.19 10.40 -24.04
N ALA A 143 -12.38 10.45 -24.63
CA ALA A 143 -13.28 9.31 -24.62
C ALA A 143 -12.58 8.09 -25.24
N GLY A 144 -12.69 6.94 -24.59
CA GLY A 144 -12.03 5.69 -24.93
C GLY A 144 -10.62 5.54 -24.35
N ASP A 145 -10.03 6.57 -23.74
CA ASP A 145 -8.74 6.43 -23.07
C ASP A 145 -8.86 5.52 -21.85
N ARG A 146 -7.87 4.64 -21.67
CA ARG A 146 -7.77 3.84 -20.45
C ARG A 146 -7.22 4.70 -19.32
N ILE A 147 -8.07 4.95 -18.34
CA ILE A 147 -7.80 5.77 -17.16
C ILE A 147 -6.89 5.02 -16.18
N LEU A 148 -7.31 3.83 -15.77
CA LEU A 148 -6.61 2.98 -14.79
C LEU A 148 -6.63 1.53 -15.26
N THR A 149 -5.60 0.79 -14.87
CA THR A 149 -5.47 -0.65 -15.17
C THR A 149 -5.93 -1.53 -14.01
N ALA A 150 -6.51 -2.68 -14.31
CA ALA A 150 -6.80 -3.72 -13.34
C ALA A 150 -5.56 -4.04 -12.48
N GLY A 151 -5.78 -4.21 -11.17
CA GLY A 151 -4.74 -4.44 -10.18
C GLY A 151 -4.03 -3.18 -9.67
N THR A 152 -4.39 -1.99 -10.16
CA THR A 152 -3.95 -0.71 -9.57
C THR A 152 -4.49 -0.55 -8.16
N GLN A 153 -3.62 -0.16 -7.23
CA GLN A 153 -4.02 0.25 -5.89
C GLN A 153 -4.66 1.63 -5.95
N LEU A 154 -5.91 1.74 -5.48
CA LEU A 154 -6.67 2.99 -5.50
C LEU A 154 -6.21 3.91 -4.36
N GLY A 155 -5.42 4.94 -4.67
CA GLY A 155 -5.02 6.03 -3.78
C GLY A 155 -5.88 7.29 -3.99
N ALA A 156 -5.45 8.41 -3.40
CA ALA A 156 -6.20 9.66 -3.49
C ALA A 156 -6.35 10.15 -4.94
N ALA A 157 -5.30 10.02 -5.75
CA ALA A 157 -5.32 10.43 -7.15
C ALA A 157 -6.26 9.55 -7.98
N GLU A 158 -6.15 8.23 -7.84
CA GLU A 158 -6.99 7.27 -8.58
C GLU A 158 -8.48 7.47 -8.27
N ILE A 159 -8.82 7.70 -7.00
CA ILE A 159 -10.20 8.01 -6.58
C ILE A 159 -10.66 9.36 -7.16
N GLY A 160 -9.79 10.37 -7.15
CA GLY A 160 -10.08 11.68 -7.73
C GLY A 160 -10.35 11.62 -9.23
N ILE A 161 -9.57 10.83 -9.97
CA ILE A 161 -9.75 10.65 -11.42
C ILE A 161 -11.05 9.90 -11.71
N ALA A 162 -11.36 8.84 -10.96
CA ALA A 162 -12.65 8.14 -11.08
C ALA A 162 -13.84 9.09 -10.82
N ALA A 163 -13.73 9.95 -9.80
CA ALA A 163 -14.76 10.95 -9.50
C ALA A 163 -14.88 12.00 -10.62
N ALA A 164 -13.75 12.51 -11.14
CA ALA A 164 -13.71 13.50 -12.21
C ALA A 164 -14.33 12.98 -13.52
N THR A 165 -14.30 11.66 -13.73
CA THR A 165 -14.92 10.98 -14.86
C THR A 165 -16.35 10.50 -14.58
N GLY A 166 -16.91 10.84 -13.41
CA GLY A 166 -18.31 10.58 -13.06
C GLY A 166 -18.59 9.17 -12.51
N LEU A 167 -17.56 8.38 -12.21
CA LEU A 167 -17.70 7.02 -11.70
C LEU A 167 -17.95 7.02 -10.18
N ALA A 168 -19.21 6.87 -9.76
CA ALA A 168 -19.58 6.87 -8.34
C ALA A 168 -19.23 5.57 -7.59
N GLN A 169 -19.06 4.47 -8.33
CA GLN A 169 -18.72 3.16 -7.79
C GLN A 169 -17.64 2.50 -8.63
N LEU A 170 -16.72 1.79 -7.97
CA LEU A 170 -15.64 1.08 -8.64
C LEU A 170 -15.72 -0.44 -8.38
N PRO A 171 -15.42 -1.24 -9.41
CA PRO A 171 -15.24 -2.68 -9.29
C PRO A 171 -13.91 -2.97 -8.60
N VAL A 172 -13.94 -3.57 -7.43
CA VAL A 172 -12.75 -3.94 -6.65
C VAL A 172 -12.80 -5.41 -6.26
N ARG A 173 -11.64 -6.01 -5.97
CA ARG A 173 -11.61 -7.39 -5.46
C ARG A 173 -11.90 -7.39 -3.97
N ARG A 174 -12.72 -8.35 -3.50
CA ARG A 174 -13.10 -8.44 -2.09
C ARG A 174 -11.89 -8.64 -1.17
N ARG A 175 -12.02 -8.24 0.09
CA ARG A 175 -10.99 -8.48 1.11
C ARG A 175 -10.91 -9.99 1.43
N PRO A 176 -9.70 -10.52 1.67
CA PRO A 176 -9.53 -11.89 2.12
C PRO A 176 -9.97 -12.01 3.57
N ARG A 177 -10.80 -13.02 3.86
CA ARG A 177 -11.18 -13.41 5.20
C ARG A 177 -10.16 -14.42 5.72
N VAL A 178 -9.54 -14.10 6.86
CA VAL A 178 -8.44 -14.89 7.42
C VAL A 178 -8.80 -15.35 8.82
N ALA A 179 -8.80 -16.66 9.03
CA ALA A 179 -8.84 -17.26 10.36
C ALA A 179 -7.43 -17.27 10.95
N LEU A 180 -7.26 -16.75 12.18
CA LEU A 180 -5.98 -16.62 12.87
C LEU A 180 -5.99 -17.38 14.20
N MET A 181 -5.03 -18.29 14.37
CA MET A 181 -4.81 -19.00 15.65
C MET A 181 -3.34 -19.10 16.03
N SER A 182 -3.09 -19.25 17.33
CA SER A 182 -1.78 -19.64 17.87
C SER A 182 -1.83 -21.06 18.41
N THR A 183 -0.69 -21.74 18.49
CA THR A 183 -0.60 -23.10 19.03
C THR A 183 0.62 -23.24 19.95
N GLY A 184 0.45 -23.86 21.11
CA GLY A 184 1.52 -24.17 22.06
C GLY A 184 1.03 -24.18 23.50
N ASP A 185 1.37 -25.24 24.24
CA ASP A 185 1.00 -25.41 25.66
C ASP A 185 1.62 -24.34 26.58
N GLU A 186 2.72 -23.74 26.14
CA GLU A 186 3.36 -22.65 26.85
C GLU A 186 2.56 -21.35 26.78
N LEU A 187 1.60 -21.23 25.85
CA LEU A 187 0.92 -19.98 25.57
C LEU A 187 -0.18 -19.69 26.58
N VAL A 188 -0.23 -18.43 27.01
CA VAL A 188 -1.29 -17.90 27.87
C VAL A 188 -1.83 -16.60 27.27
N GLU A 189 -3.13 -16.37 27.44
CA GLU A 189 -3.78 -15.13 27.04
C GLU A 189 -3.13 -13.88 27.66
N VAL A 190 -3.01 -12.82 26.86
CA VAL A 190 -2.41 -11.55 27.30
C VAL A 190 -3.20 -10.97 28.46
N GLY A 191 -2.49 -10.46 29.48
CA GLY A 191 -3.09 -9.90 30.69
C GLY A 191 -3.42 -10.91 31.78
N LYS A 192 -3.25 -12.22 31.52
CA LYS A 192 -3.34 -13.25 32.57
C LYS A 192 -1.99 -13.42 33.29
N ARG A 193 -2.05 -13.95 34.52
CA ARG A 193 -0.85 -14.28 35.31
C ARG A 193 -0.14 -15.48 34.69
N LEU A 194 1.16 -15.36 34.46
CA LEU A 194 1.99 -16.44 33.93
C LEU A 194 2.38 -17.44 35.02
N GLY A 195 2.25 -18.72 34.72
CA GLY A 195 2.83 -19.82 35.47
C GLY A 195 4.27 -20.14 35.02
N ARG A 196 4.87 -21.14 35.67
CA ARG A 196 6.22 -21.62 35.31
C ARG A 196 6.21 -22.23 33.91
N GLY A 197 7.10 -21.76 33.04
CA GLY A 197 7.23 -22.27 31.67
C GLY A 197 6.22 -21.68 30.69
N GLN A 198 5.39 -20.72 31.13
CA GLN A 198 4.40 -20.07 30.28
C GLN A 198 4.89 -18.71 29.77
N ILE A 199 4.42 -18.34 28.58
CA ILE A 199 4.68 -17.07 27.93
C ILE A 199 3.36 -16.50 27.37
N PRO A 200 3.23 -15.17 27.27
CA PRO A 200 2.06 -14.57 26.66
C PRO A 200 2.07 -14.79 25.14
N ASP A 201 0.90 -15.05 24.56
CA ASP A 201 0.71 -15.18 23.12
C ASP A 201 0.86 -13.82 22.41
N SER A 202 2.10 -13.45 22.09
CA SER A 202 2.42 -12.19 21.40
C SER A 202 2.25 -12.26 19.89
N ASN A 203 2.42 -13.45 19.28
CA ASN A 203 2.41 -13.60 17.83
C ASN A 203 1.04 -13.34 17.24
N ARG A 204 -0.03 -13.82 17.88
CA ARG A 204 -1.40 -13.58 17.41
C ARG A 204 -1.70 -12.10 17.26
N TRP A 205 -1.31 -11.28 18.23
CA TRP A 205 -1.55 -9.83 18.17
C TRP A 205 -0.69 -9.14 17.12
N ALA A 206 0.58 -9.56 16.98
CA ALA A 206 1.46 -9.04 15.94
C ALA A 206 0.95 -9.40 14.53
N LEU A 207 0.51 -10.65 14.32
CA LEU A 207 -0.05 -11.12 13.06
C LEU A 207 -1.41 -10.49 12.77
N LEU A 208 -2.27 -10.31 13.77
CA LEU A 208 -3.55 -9.62 13.61
C LEU A 208 -3.35 -8.21 13.04
N ALA A 209 -2.38 -7.46 13.58
CA ALA A 209 -2.04 -6.14 13.07
C ALA A 209 -1.51 -6.21 11.63
N ALA A 210 -0.57 -7.12 11.36
CA ALA A 210 0.05 -7.26 10.03
C ALA A 210 -0.97 -7.71 8.96
N LEU A 211 -1.89 -8.62 9.31
CA LEU A 211 -2.97 -9.08 8.44
C LEU A 211 -3.93 -7.95 8.08
N ARG A 212 -4.33 -7.14 9.06
CA ARG A 212 -5.19 -5.97 8.84
C ARG A 212 -4.49 -4.92 7.97
N GLU A 213 -3.20 -4.65 8.18
CA GLU A 213 -2.41 -3.77 7.32
C GLU A 213 -2.34 -4.31 5.87
N ALA A 214 -2.29 -5.63 5.71
CA ALA A 214 -2.33 -6.28 4.40
C ALA A 214 -3.72 -6.24 3.72
N GLY A 215 -4.76 -5.73 4.40
CA GLY A 215 -6.12 -5.57 3.88
C GLY A 215 -7.07 -6.73 4.17
N ALA A 216 -6.69 -7.65 5.07
CA ALA A 216 -7.53 -8.79 5.43
C ALA A 216 -8.58 -8.47 6.49
N GLU A 217 -9.73 -9.14 6.39
CA GLU A 217 -10.72 -9.26 7.46
C GLU A 217 -10.35 -10.47 8.32
N VAL A 218 -10.09 -10.26 9.61
CA VAL A 218 -9.47 -11.31 10.45
C VAL A 218 -10.45 -11.80 11.51
N HIS A 219 -10.71 -13.11 11.50
CA HIS A 219 -11.39 -13.83 12.56
C HIS A 219 -10.33 -14.44 13.50
N VAL A 220 -10.36 -14.07 14.78
CA VAL A 220 -9.37 -14.53 15.77
C VAL A 220 -9.94 -15.73 16.53
N LEU A 221 -9.34 -16.91 16.35
CA LEU A 221 -9.76 -18.16 16.99
C LEU A 221 -9.17 -18.35 18.39
N GLY A 222 -8.09 -17.63 18.72
CA GLY A 222 -7.39 -17.72 20.01
C GLY A 222 -6.24 -18.73 20.00
N ILE A 223 -5.93 -19.27 21.17
CA ILE A 223 -4.96 -20.37 21.33
C ILE A 223 -5.70 -21.69 21.05
N ALA A 224 -5.21 -22.44 20.08
CA ALA A 224 -5.86 -23.66 19.62
C ALA A 224 -5.70 -24.79 20.66
N PRO A 225 -6.67 -25.72 20.75
CA PRO A 225 -6.54 -26.92 21.58
C PRO A 225 -5.34 -27.79 21.15
N ASP A 226 -4.65 -28.41 22.11
CA ASP A 226 -3.58 -29.38 21.85
C ASP A 226 -4.10 -30.83 21.66
N GLU A 227 -5.29 -30.96 21.08
CA GLU A 227 -5.92 -32.26 20.81
C GLU A 227 -6.32 -32.34 19.32
N PRO A 228 -6.02 -33.45 18.62
CA PRO A 228 -6.20 -33.55 17.17
C PRO A 228 -7.64 -33.27 16.70
N GLU A 229 -8.63 -33.84 17.36
CA GLU A 229 -10.03 -33.77 16.95
C GLU A 229 -10.67 -32.41 17.26
N PRO A 230 -10.51 -31.84 18.48
CA PRO A 230 -10.92 -30.45 18.74
C PRO A 230 -10.24 -29.44 17.82
N LEU A 231 -8.94 -29.60 17.53
CA LEU A 231 -8.22 -28.73 16.60
C LEU A 231 -8.78 -28.85 15.17
N ARG A 232 -9.06 -30.07 14.71
CA ARG A 232 -9.68 -30.32 13.40
C ARG A 232 -11.01 -29.61 13.28
N ARG A 233 -11.91 -29.75 14.27
CA ARG A 233 -13.22 -29.08 14.28
C ARG A 233 -13.07 -27.57 14.24
N LEU A 234 -12.24 -27.01 15.11
CA LEU A 234 -11.98 -25.56 15.14
C LEU A 234 -11.53 -25.02 13.78
N VAL A 235 -10.56 -25.70 13.14
CA VAL A 235 -10.04 -25.29 11.82
C VAL A 235 -11.07 -25.47 10.72
N VAL A 236 -11.82 -26.58 10.76
CA VAL A 236 -12.85 -26.86 9.77
C VAL A 236 -13.94 -25.78 9.85
N ASP A 237 -14.54 -25.58 11.03
CA ASP A 237 -15.59 -24.59 11.24
C ASP A 237 -15.12 -23.17 10.84
N ALA A 238 -13.90 -22.79 11.19
CA ALA A 238 -13.36 -21.48 10.84
C ALA A 238 -13.14 -21.30 9.33
N LEU A 239 -12.83 -22.38 8.60
CA LEU A 239 -12.64 -22.35 7.16
C LEU A 239 -13.94 -22.32 6.38
N GLU A 240 -15.11 -22.48 7.00
CA GLU A 240 -16.39 -22.29 6.31
C GLU A 240 -16.50 -20.86 5.73
N ASP A 241 -16.19 -19.86 6.56
CA ASP A 241 -16.30 -18.43 6.22
C ASP A 241 -14.97 -17.76 5.84
N ALA A 242 -13.83 -18.47 5.95
CA ALA A 242 -12.50 -17.94 5.66
C ALA A 242 -11.92 -18.43 4.31
N ASP A 243 -11.10 -17.58 3.70
CA ASP A 243 -10.32 -17.89 2.50
C ASP A 243 -8.95 -18.49 2.85
N ALA A 244 -8.42 -18.09 4.00
CA ALA A 244 -7.14 -18.54 4.49
C ALA A 244 -7.14 -18.82 5.99
N LEU A 245 -6.32 -19.79 6.38
CA LEU A 245 -5.90 -20.02 7.75
C LEU A 245 -4.46 -19.53 7.93
N VAL A 246 -4.20 -18.78 8.99
CA VAL A 246 -2.85 -18.42 9.44
C VAL A 246 -2.66 -18.94 10.86
N THR A 247 -1.63 -19.75 11.07
CA THR A 247 -1.26 -20.28 12.38
C THR A 247 0.11 -19.75 12.79
N SER A 248 0.34 -19.58 14.10
CA SER A 248 1.67 -19.32 14.65
C SER A 248 2.05 -20.37 15.68
N GLY A 249 3.19 -21.05 15.47
CA GLY A 249 3.59 -22.21 16.26
C GLY A 249 3.13 -23.54 15.64
N GLY A 250 3.50 -24.67 16.27
CA GLY A 250 2.95 -25.99 15.91
C GLY A 250 3.38 -26.57 14.55
N VAL A 251 4.41 -25.99 13.92
CA VAL A 251 4.85 -26.29 12.54
C VAL A 251 6.32 -26.74 12.45
N SER A 252 6.88 -27.20 13.57
CA SER A 252 8.28 -27.62 13.68
C SER A 252 8.45 -29.11 13.37
N VAL A 253 9.42 -29.76 14.02
CA VAL A 253 9.67 -31.22 13.96
C VAL A 253 9.38 -31.93 15.29
N GLY A 254 8.60 -31.28 16.16
CA GLY A 254 8.24 -31.80 17.48
C GLY A 254 7.21 -32.92 17.40
N THR A 255 7.17 -33.79 18.41
CA THR A 255 6.18 -34.88 18.53
C THR A 255 4.75 -34.39 18.79
N HIS A 256 4.59 -33.12 19.15
CA HIS A 256 3.32 -32.46 19.46
C HIS A 256 2.89 -31.44 18.39
N ASP A 257 3.53 -31.41 17.22
CA ASP A 257 3.14 -30.49 16.14
C ASP A 257 1.87 -31.01 15.42
N LEU A 258 0.69 -30.63 15.91
CA LEU A 258 -0.61 -31.08 15.37
C LEU A 258 -1.05 -30.36 14.09
N VAL A 259 -0.52 -29.16 13.82
CA VAL A 259 -0.93 -28.35 12.65
C VAL A 259 -0.60 -29.05 11.35
N LYS A 260 0.62 -29.59 11.22
CA LYS A 260 1.05 -30.16 9.94
C LYS A 260 0.31 -31.44 9.55
N PRO A 261 0.17 -32.45 10.44
CA PRO A 261 -0.68 -33.62 10.18
C PRO A 261 -2.13 -33.24 9.89
N LEU A 262 -2.66 -32.21 10.57
CA LEU A 262 -4.00 -31.70 10.27
C LEU A 262 -4.09 -31.17 8.84
N LEU A 263 -3.16 -30.33 8.40
CA LEU A 263 -3.14 -29.80 7.02
C LEU A 263 -2.98 -30.90 5.98
N GLU A 264 -2.17 -31.93 6.26
CA GLU A 264 -2.04 -33.14 5.43
C GLU A 264 -3.38 -33.91 5.35
N SER A 265 -4.14 -33.96 6.44
CA SER A 265 -5.46 -34.62 6.48
C SER A 265 -6.58 -33.84 5.79
N LEU A 266 -6.40 -32.52 5.60
CA LEU A 266 -7.40 -31.61 5.04
C LEU A 266 -7.09 -31.21 3.58
N GLY A 267 -5.89 -31.51 3.08
CA GLY A 267 -5.49 -31.14 1.74
C GLY A 267 -4.04 -31.46 1.38
N THR A 268 -3.42 -30.61 0.58
CA THR A 268 -2.07 -30.82 0.05
C THR A 268 -1.11 -29.83 0.66
N VAL A 269 -0.08 -30.32 1.35
CA VAL A 269 1.04 -29.52 1.84
C VAL A 269 2.09 -29.39 0.72
N HIS A 270 2.25 -28.18 0.21
CA HIS A 270 3.21 -27.87 -0.85
C HIS A 270 4.60 -27.55 -0.30
N ILE A 271 4.64 -26.91 0.87
CA ILE A 271 5.89 -26.47 1.50
C ILE A 271 5.87 -26.93 2.94
N GLY A 272 6.96 -27.57 3.38
CA GLY A 272 7.12 -27.98 4.77
C GLY A 272 8.30 -27.35 5.50
N ARG A 273 9.33 -26.88 4.78
CA ARG A 273 10.52 -26.19 5.30
C ARG A 273 11.18 -25.35 4.19
N VAL A 274 11.81 -24.24 4.56
CA VAL A 274 12.44 -23.31 3.61
C VAL A 274 13.87 -22.97 4.06
N LYS A 275 14.79 -22.77 3.11
CA LYS A 275 16.14 -22.21 3.33
C LYS A 275 16.05 -20.71 3.66
N LEU A 276 15.50 -20.40 4.83
CA LEU A 276 15.22 -19.04 5.28
C LEU A 276 15.76 -18.79 6.69
N LYS A 277 16.29 -17.58 6.92
CA LYS A 277 16.71 -17.09 8.24
C LYS A 277 16.23 -15.65 8.49
N PRO A 278 15.49 -15.39 9.58
CA PRO A 278 14.78 -16.35 10.42
C PRO A 278 13.57 -16.97 9.67
N GLY A 279 13.10 -18.15 10.10
CA GLY A 279 11.86 -18.74 9.54
C GLY A 279 11.98 -20.04 8.77
N LYS A 280 13.02 -20.85 9.01
CA LYS A 280 13.16 -22.20 8.41
C LYS A 280 11.90 -23.07 8.45
N PRO A 281 11.19 -23.23 9.59
CA PRO A 281 9.92 -23.96 9.61
C PRO A 281 8.81 -23.06 9.08
N PHE A 282 8.39 -23.29 7.84
CA PHE A 282 7.24 -22.63 7.24
C PHE A 282 6.47 -23.69 6.48
N THR A 283 5.15 -23.74 6.74
CA THR A 283 4.25 -24.67 6.08
C THR A 283 3.27 -23.90 5.21
N PHE A 284 3.05 -24.37 3.98
CA PHE A 284 2.01 -23.85 3.11
C PHE A 284 1.23 -25.01 2.52
N ALA A 285 -0.10 -24.93 2.60
CA ALA A 285 -0.99 -25.96 2.13
C ALA A 285 -2.20 -25.36 1.41
N THR A 286 -2.79 -26.15 0.52
CA THR A 286 -4.10 -25.88 -0.04
C THR A 286 -5.11 -26.87 0.53
N ILE A 287 -6.27 -26.38 0.95
CA ILE A 287 -7.32 -27.18 1.58
C ILE A 287 -8.41 -27.49 0.56
N GLY A 288 -8.90 -28.74 0.55
CA GLY A 288 -10.04 -29.15 -0.28
C GLY A 288 -9.75 -29.28 -1.78
N ILE A 289 -8.48 -29.36 -2.22
CA ILE A 289 -8.16 -29.42 -3.65
C ILE A 289 -8.42 -30.80 -4.27
N HIS A 290 -7.93 -31.94 -3.77
CA HIS A 290 -8.10 -33.24 -4.46
C HIS A 290 -7.78 -34.49 -3.59
N ALA A 291 -7.90 -34.43 -2.26
CA ALA A 291 -7.69 -35.63 -1.45
C ALA A 291 -8.99 -36.43 -1.36
N PRO A 292 -8.98 -37.79 -1.42
CA PRO A 292 -10.04 -38.57 -0.80
C PRO A 292 -10.00 -38.25 0.69
N LEU A 293 -10.71 -37.20 1.08
CA LEU A 293 -10.86 -36.86 2.47
C LEU A 293 -11.70 -37.99 3.09
N PRO A 294 -11.28 -38.54 4.25
CA PRO A 294 -12.05 -39.59 4.92
C PRO A 294 -13.48 -39.13 5.24
N ASP A 295 -13.66 -37.82 5.45
CA ASP A 295 -14.95 -37.17 5.63
C ASP A 295 -15.15 -36.03 4.61
N PRO A 296 -16.34 -35.85 4.03
CA PRO A 296 -16.64 -34.69 3.19
C PRO A 296 -16.58 -33.39 4.00
N LEU A 297 -15.91 -32.36 3.45
CA LEU A 297 -15.92 -31.02 4.06
C LEU A 297 -17.29 -30.36 3.89
N PRO A 298 -17.80 -29.64 4.90
CA PRO A 298 -19.18 -29.13 4.89
C PRO A 298 -19.44 -28.08 3.80
N TRP A 299 -18.40 -27.39 3.32
CA TRP A 299 -18.50 -26.42 2.22
C TRP A 299 -18.21 -27.00 0.82
N GLY A 300 -17.90 -28.28 0.66
CA GLY A 300 -17.59 -28.91 -0.65
C GLY A 300 -16.38 -28.31 -1.37
N GLU A 301 -16.20 -28.59 -2.68
CA GLU A 301 -15.13 -28.03 -3.53
C GLU A 301 -15.29 -26.51 -3.83
N ARG A 302 -16.04 -25.77 -2.99
CA ARG A 302 -16.64 -24.48 -3.38
C ARG A 302 -15.70 -23.32 -3.57
N GLU A 303 -14.45 -23.36 -3.12
CA GLU A 303 -13.41 -22.38 -3.47
C GLU A 303 -12.08 -22.88 -2.90
N ARG A 304 -10.97 -22.64 -3.62
CA ARG A 304 -9.64 -23.05 -3.17
C ARG A 304 -9.24 -22.24 -1.92
N LYS A 305 -9.11 -22.90 -0.77
CA LYS A 305 -8.64 -22.28 0.48
C LYS A 305 -7.16 -22.58 0.69
N VAL A 306 -6.45 -21.69 1.39
CA VAL A 306 -5.01 -21.86 1.67
C VAL A 306 -4.72 -21.77 3.17
N ALA A 307 -3.67 -22.46 3.62
CA ALA A 307 -3.23 -22.43 5.00
C ALA A 307 -1.75 -22.12 5.09
N PHE A 308 -1.40 -21.24 6.03
CA PHE A 308 -0.04 -20.81 6.33
C PHE A 308 0.30 -21.18 7.76
N GLY A 309 1.26 -22.09 7.92
CA GLY A 309 1.84 -22.45 9.20
C GLY A 309 3.13 -21.69 9.46
N LEU A 310 3.07 -20.69 10.34
CA LEU A 310 4.21 -19.80 10.62
C LEU A 310 5.00 -20.28 11.86
N PRO A 311 6.32 -20.05 11.89
CA PRO A 311 7.14 -20.36 13.05
C PRO A 311 6.65 -19.72 14.36
N GLY A 312 6.82 -20.40 15.49
CA GLY A 312 6.44 -19.87 16.82
C GLY A 312 7.34 -18.76 17.36
N PHE A 313 8.56 -18.57 16.81
CA PHE A 313 9.39 -17.43 17.23
C PHE A 313 8.89 -16.11 16.62
N PRO A 314 8.72 -15.03 17.41
CA PRO A 314 8.04 -13.82 16.94
C PRO A 314 8.64 -13.17 15.69
N VAL A 315 9.96 -13.05 15.61
CA VAL A 315 10.61 -12.46 14.43
C VAL A 315 10.45 -13.37 13.22
N SER A 316 10.62 -14.68 13.42
CA SER A 316 10.42 -15.67 12.35
C SER A 316 8.99 -15.61 11.80
N SER A 317 7.99 -15.48 12.67
CA SER A 317 6.58 -15.36 12.29
C SER A 317 6.34 -14.12 11.42
N LEU A 318 6.82 -12.94 11.85
CA LEU A 318 6.61 -11.71 11.07
C LEU A 318 7.43 -11.66 9.78
N VAL A 319 8.64 -12.21 9.76
CA VAL A 319 9.44 -12.28 8.52
C VAL A 319 8.80 -13.23 7.51
N THR A 320 8.34 -14.40 7.94
CA THR A 320 7.62 -15.34 7.04
C THR A 320 6.27 -14.79 6.59
N PHE A 321 5.57 -14.02 7.44
CA PHE A 321 4.41 -13.25 7.03
C PHE A 321 4.74 -12.28 5.89
N GLU A 322 5.75 -11.43 6.06
CA GLU A 322 6.12 -10.44 5.04
C GLU A 322 6.54 -11.07 3.71
N VAL A 323 7.27 -12.19 3.77
CA VAL A 323 7.82 -12.85 2.57
C VAL A 323 6.79 -13.73 1.84
N PHE A 324 5.86 -14.38 2.56
CA PHE A 324 4.96 -15.38 1.96
C PHE A 324 3.48 -15.03 2.08
N VAL A 325 3.02 -14.67 3.29
CA VAL A 325 1.58 -14.46 3.54
C VAL A 325 1.10 -13.13 2.94
N ARG A 326 1.84 -12.03 3.17
CA ARG A 326 1.47 -10.70 2.68
C ARG A 326 1.35 -10.67 1.13
N PRO A 327 2.30 -11.23 0.34
CA PRO A 327 2.13 -11.31 -1.11
C PRO A 327 0.93 -12.16 -1.53
N ALA A 328 0.64 -13.26 -0.83
CA ALA A 328 -0.53 -14.08 -1.09
C ALA A 328 -1.84 -13.28 -0.87
N LEU A 329 -1.96 -12.55 0.24
CA LEU A 329 -3.13 -11.70 0.51
C LEU A 329 -3.27 -10.57 -0.52
N ARG A 330 -2.15 -10.02 -1.00
CA ARG A 330 -2.15 -9.04 -2.09
C ARG A 330 -2.60 -9.68 -3.41
N LYS A 331 -2.18 -10.91 -3.71
CA LYS A 331 -2.67 -11.67 -4.88
C LYS A 331 -4.16 -11.96 -4.78
N MET A 332 -4.66 -12.38 -3.61
CA MET A 332 -6.09 -12.59 -3.37
C MET A 332 -6.92 -11.36 -3.70
N GLN A 333 -6.43 -10.19 -3.32
CA GLN A 333 -7.04 -8.89 -3.63
C GLN A 333 -6.76 -8.41 -5.07
N GLY A 334 -6.06 -9.17 -5.90
CA GLY A 334 -5.80 -8.83 -7.31
C GLY A 334 -4.82 -7.67 -7.54
N PHE A 335 -3.99 -7.30 -6.56
CA PHE A 335 -2.96 -6.28 -6.78
C PHE A 335 -1.94 -6.74 -7.83
N ALA A 336 -1.60 -5.87 -8.78
CA ALA A 336 -0.56 -6.15 -9.77
C ALA A 336 0.85 -6.24 -9.14
N GLN A 337 1.10 -5.42 -8.11
CA GLN A 337 2.35 -5.41 -7.36
C GLN A 337 2.15 -6.05 -5.97
N VAL A 338 2.50 -7.33 -5.86
CA VAL A 338 2.33 -8.12 -4.63
C VAL A 338 3.56 -8.09 -3.72
N GLN A 339 4.72 -7.72 -4.24
CA GLN A 339 5.97 -7.63 -3.47
C GLN A 339 6.22 -6.21 -2.97
N ARG A 340 6.98 -6.06 -1.87
CA ARG A 340 7.49 -4.74 -1.46
C ARG A 340 8.60 -4.30 -2.43
N PRO A 341 8.76 -2.99 -2.69
CA PRO A 341 9.89 -2.49 -3.47
C PRO A 341 11.23 -2.93 -2.88
N THR A 342 12.18 -3.28 -3.74
CA THR A 342 13.56 -3.61 -3.35
C THR A 342 14.49 -2.49 -3.80
N LEU A 343 15.38 -2.06 -2.91
CA LEU A 343 16.33 -0.98 -3.17
C LEU A 343 17.75 -1.45 -2.85
N PRO A 344 18.75 -1.12 -3.69
CA PRO A 344 20.14 -1.32 -3.33
C PRO A 344 20.53 -0.37 -2.19
N VAL A 345 21.26 -0.88 -1.20
CA VAL A 345 21.72 -0.11 -0.04
C VAL A 345 23.17 -0.49 0.29
N ARG A 346 23.94 0.47 0.81
CA ARG A 346 25.26 0.17 1.39
C ARG A 346 25.10 -0.24 2.84
N LEU A 347 25.76 -1.32 3.25
CA LEU A 347 25.78 -1.74 4.64
C LEU A 347 26.77 -0.89 5.44
N ALA A 348 26.34 -0.37 6.60
CA ALA A 348 27.21 0.34 7.55
C ALA A 348 27.82 -0.61 8.61
N TYR A 349 27.64 -1.91 8.43
CA TYR A 349 28.08 -2.96 9.34
C TYR A 349 28.59 -4.16 8.57
N GLU A 350 29.43 -4.97 9.21
CA GLU A 350 29.91 -6.22 8.64
C GLU A 350 28.79 -7.27 8.68
N ALA A 351 28.17 -7.53 7.54
CA ALA A 351 27.25 -8.64 7.39
C ALA A 351 28.01 -9.92 7.03
N LYS A 352 27.86 -10.98 7.82
CA LYS A 352 28.37 -12.30 7.48
C LYS A 352 27.34 -13.00 6.60
N PRO A 353 27.66 -13.32 5.32
CA PRO A 353 26.74 -14.03 4.46
C PRO A 353 26.43 -15.40 5.06
N THR A 354 25.16 -15.81 5.05
CA THR A 354 24.78 -17.18 5.39
C THR A 354 24.68 -17.96 4.08
N ALA A 355 25.65 -18.84 3.79
CA ALA A 355 25.80 -19.46 2.46
C ALA A 355 24.78 -20.57 2.12
N ASP A 356 23.97 -21.03 3.08
CA ASP A 356 23.03 -22.14 2.91
C ASP A 356 21.55 -21.73 2.96
N ARG A 357 21.26 -20.43 3.19
CA ARG A 357 19.90 -19.90 3.33
C ARG A 357 19.81 -18.41 3.07
N THR A 358 18.69 -17.97 2.54
CA THR A 358 18.40 -16.53 2.41
C THR A 358 18.20 -15.93 3.81
N GLU A 359 18.96 -14.88 4.13
CA GLU A 359 18.82 -14.18 5.40
C GLU A 359 18.14 -12.81 5.22
N TYR A 360 17.11 -12.57 6.04
CA TYR A 360 16.41 -11.29 6.15
C TYR A 360 16.80 -10.62 7.48
N GLN A 361 17.76 -9.70 7.40
CA GLN A 361 18.24 -8.93 8.54
C GLN A 361 17.39 -7.67 8.70
N ARG A 362 16.98 -7.35 9.93
CA ARG A 362 16.20 -6.15 10.21
C ARG A 362 17.14 -4.96 10.30
N VAL A 363 16.91 -3.97 9.44
CA VAL A 363 17.78 -2.79 9.32
C VAL A 363 16.99 -1.49 9.44
N THR A 364 17.66 -0.47 9.97
CA THR A 364 17.24 0.93 9.81
C THR A 364 17.96 1.49 8.59
N LEU A 365 17.28 2.41 7.89
CA LEU A 365 17.82 3.10 6.73
C LEU A 365 18.05 4.57 7.08
N ARG A 366 19.22 5.10 6.70
CA ARG A 366 19.53 6.52 6.73
C ARG A 366 20.13 6.95 5.39
N ARG A 367 20.05 8.24 5.08
CA ARG A 367 20.56 8.79 3.82
C ARG A 367 21.91 9.45 4.04
N GLU A 368 22.89 9.12 3.21
CA GLU A 368 24.18 9.78 3.14
C GLU A 368 24.41 10.31 1.72
N GLY A 369 24.23 11.62 1.53
CA GLY A 369 24.26 12.21 0.19
C GLY A 369 23.22 11.57 -0.73
N ARG A 370 23.67 10.88 -1.78
CA ARG A 370 22.81 10.17 -2.74
C ARG A 370 22.58 8.69 -2.38
N GLU A 371 23.28 8.15 -1.39
CA GLU A 371 23.20 6.74 -1.01
C GLU A 371 22.22 6.49 0.13
N LEU A 372 21.57 5.33 0.10
CA LEU A 372 20.90 4.76 1.27
C LEU A 372 21.85 3.82 1.98
N VAL A 373 21.96 4.01 3.29
CA VAL A 373 22.86 3.27 4.16
C VAL A 373 22.04 2.51 5.19
N ALA A 374 22.29 1.21 5.29
CA ALA A 374 21.59 0.31 6.19
C ALA A 374 22.42 0.04 7.45
N GLU A 375 21.81 0.22 8.60
CA GLU A 375 22.35 -0.13 9.92
C GLU A 375 21.56 -1.29 10.52
N THR A 376 22.24 -2.19 11.22
CA THR A 376 21.58 -3.30 11.90
C THR A 376 20.80 -2.81 13.12
N THR A 377 19.65 -3.42 13.39
CA THR A 377 18.89 -3.25 14.65
C THR A 377 19.53 -3.95 15.86
N GLY A 378 20.81 -4.31 15.75
CA GLY A 378 21.58 -5.07 16.72
C GLY A 378 21.38 -6.58 16.56
N SER A 379 21.16 -7.29 17.67
CA SER A 379 20.99 -8.75 17.66
C SER A 379 19.85 -9.18 16.74
N GLN A 380 20.20 -10.04 15.77
CA GLN A 380 19.31 -10.60 14.76
C GLN A 380 18.61 -11.91 15.18
N SER A 381 18.62 -12.25 16.48
CA SER A 381 17.95 -13.44 17.03
C SER A 381 16.47 -13.52 16.61
N SER A 382 15.99 -14.74 16.32
CA SER A 382 14.60 -15.01 15.93
C SER A 382 13.59 -14.78 17.07
N SER A 383 14.01 -14.87 18.33
CA SER A 383 13.14 -14.63 19.48
C SER A 383 13.06 -13.16 19.89
N ARG A 384 13.95 -12.30 19.38
CA ARG A 384 14.07 -10.89 19.81
C ARG A 384 13.14 -10.00 18.98
N LEU A 385 11.86 -9.96 19.33
CA LEU A 385 10.85 -9.13 18.66
C LEU A 385 11.25 -7.65 18.57
N MET A 386 11.94 -7.12 19.59
CA MET A 386 12.48 -5.74 19.60
C MET A 386 13.36 -5.38 18.40
N SER A 387 13.90 -6.35 17.67
CA SER A 387 14.66 -6.08 16.44
C SER A 387 13.79 -5.64 15.25
N LEU A 388 12.47 -5.86 15.31
CA LEU A 388 11.52 -5.40 14.28
C LEU A 388 10.95 -4.02 14.60
N ALA A 389 10.87 -3.65 15.88
CA ALA A 389 10.42 -2.32 16.28
C ALA A 389 11.38 -1.25 15.75
N GLY A 390 10.87 -0.34 14.92
CA GLY A 390 11.67 0.71 14.29
C GLY A 390 12.52 0.24 13.10
N ALA A 391 12.44 -1.02 12.69
CA ALA A 391 13.09 -1.47 11.46
C ALA A 391 12.41 -0.81 10.25
N HIS A 392 13.19 -0.26 9.33
CA HIS A 392 12.68 0.37 8.11
C HIS A 392 12.58 -0.64 6.95
N ALA A 393 13.42 -1.67 6.96
CA ALA A 393 13.49 -2.67 5.89
C ALA A 393 14.04 -4.02 6.38
N LEU A 394 13.87 -5.04 5.54
CA LEU A 394 14.56 -6.31 5.65
C LEU A 394 15.70 -6.34 4.62
N GLY A 395 16.95 -6.28 5.10
CA GLY A 395 18.14 -6.49 4.28
C GLY A 395 18.25 -7.95 3.88
N ARG A 396 18.20 -8.23 2.56
CA ARG A 396 18.36 -9.56 1.98
C ARG A 396 19.81 -9.77 1.57
N SER A 397 20.51 -10.72 2.20
CA SER A 397 21.77 -11.22 1.65
C SER A 397 21.47 -12.26 0.57
N HIS A 398 21.90 -11.99 -0.67
CA HIS A 398 21.74 -12.94 -1.76
C HIS A 398 22.69 -14.12 -1.58
N LEU A 399 22.16 -15.34 -1.74
CA LEU A 399 22.98 -16.46 -2.21
C LEU A 399 23.32 -16.16 -3.68
N PRO A 400 24.58 -16.25 -4.13
CA PRO A 400 24.85 -16.30 -5.56
C PRO A 400 24.17 -17.55 -6.11
N MET A 401 23.08 -17.37 -6.84
CA MET A 401 22.49 -18.43 -7.65
C MET A 401 23.43 -18.63 -8.84
N ASN A 402 23.89 -19.85 -9.06
CA ASN A 402 24.52 -20.21 -10.34
C ASN A 402 23.44 -20.14 -11.41
N GLY A 403 23.49 -19.10 -12.25
CA GLY A 403 22.57 -18.93 -13.38
C GLY A 403 22.19 -17.47 -13.55
N GLU A 404 22.47 -16.94 -14.73
CA GLU A 404 22.17 -15.58 -15.15
C GLU A 404 20.68 -15.24 -14.97
N ASP A 405 20.35 -14.37 -14.02
CA ASP A 405 19.04 -13.71 -14.01
C ASP A 405 19.18 -12.27 -14.49
N ASN A 406 18.66 -12.07 -15.70
CA ASN A 406 18.33 -10.79 -16.28
C ASN A 406 17.31 -10.07 -15.40
N TYR A 407 17.81 -9.26 -14.46
CA TYR A 407 17.06 -8.13 -13.91
C TYR A 407 16.95 -7.04 -14.99
N GLN A 408 16.10 -7.25 -15.99
CA GLN A 408 15.60 -6.15 -16.82
C GLN A 408 14.37 -5.58 -16.15
N GLY A 409 14.56 -4.44 -15.47
CA GLY A 409 13.45 -3.58 -15.09
C GLY A 409 12.66 -3.16 -16.33
N LEU A 410 11.34 -3.29 -16.26
CA LEU A 410 10.44 -2.55 -17.15
C LEU A 410 10.76 -1.05 -17.01
N GLY A 411 11.36 -0.45 -18.05
CA GLY A 411 11.56 1.00 -18.10
C GLY A 411 12.67 1.48 -19.03
N SER A 412 12.57 1.25 -20.34
CA SER A 412 12.78 2.27 -21.39
C SER A 412 12.63 1.63 -22.77
N ARG A 413 11.46 1.79 -23.38
CA ARG A 413 11.36 1.74 -24.84
C ARG A 413 11.83 3.09 -25.36
N THR A 414 13.05 3.14 -25.87
CA THR A 414 13.43 4.15 -26.86
C THR A 414 13.89 3.41 -28.10
N ASP A 415 13.12 3.57 -29.17
CA ASP A 415 13.40 3.01 -30.48
C ASP A 415 14.71 3.57 -31.07
N SER A 416 15.45 2.63 -31.67
CA SER A 416 16.27 2.72 -32.87
C SER A 416 17.12 3.99 -33.13
N ALA A 417 18.45 3.81 -33.23
CA ALA A 417 19.14 3.60 -34.52
C ALA A 417 20.59 4.13 -34.54
N SER A 418 21.45 3.29 -35.12
CA SER A 418 22.64 3.64 -35.92
C SER A 418 24.03 3.77 -35.26
N ARG A 419 24.85 2.77 -35.61
CA ARG A 419 26.20 2.86 -36.21
C ARG A 419 27.38 3.45 -35.39
N SER A 420 28.24 2.48 -35.02
CA SER A 420 29.63 2.36 -35.49
C SER A 420 30.78 3.02 -34.69
N ARG A 421 31.77 2.14 -34.46
CA ARG A 421 33.24 2.32 -34.48
C ARG A 421 33.98 2.82 -33.22
N ALA A 422 34.97 1.97 -32.90
CA ALA A 422 36.38 2.24 -32.61
C ALA A 422 36.81 2.49 -31.15
N SER A 423 37.40 1.42 -30.59
CA SER A 423 38.75 1.32 -30.00
C SER A 423 39.51 2.61 -29.64
N LEU A 424 40.09 2.62 -28.43
CA LEU A 424 41.47 2.99 -28.02
C LEU A 424 41.44 3.10 -26.47
N SER A 425 41.92 2.12 -25.71
CA SER A 425 43.30 1.87 -25.24
C SER A 425 43.98 3.02 -24.47
N ARG A 426 44.75 2.60 -23.45
CA ARG A 426 45.70 3.32 -22.57
C ARG A 426 45.10 3.85 -21.25
N SER A 427 45.31 3.20 -20.10
CA SER A 427 46.52 2.80 -19.35
C SER A 427 46.95 3.86 -18.33
N SER A 428 47.08 3.40 -17.08
CA SER A 428 48.07 3.81 -16.05
C SER A 428 48.01 5.28 -15.56
N SER A 429 48.20 5.63 -14.31
CA SER A 429 48.85 4.96 -13.18
C SER A 429 48.62 5.77 -11.90
N VAL A 430 48.48 5.05 -10.79
CA VAL A 430 49.22 5.19 -9.52
C VAL A 430 49.70 6.60 -9.14
N PHE A 431 49.20 7.11 -7.99
CA PHE A 431 50.04 7.79 -7.01
C PHE A 431 49.74 7.27 -5.61
N SER A 432 50.82 6.98 -4.89
CA SER A 432 50.84 6.34 -3.57
C SER A 432 51.36 7.33 -2.51
N ARG A 433 51.02 7.03 -1.24
CA ARG A 433 51.77 7.39 0.00
C ARG A 433 51.67 8.89 0.41
N THR A 434 51.63 9.28 1.68
CA THR A 434 51.93 8.59 2.96
C THR A 434 51.37 9.39 4.14
N SER A 435 51.08 8.64 5.20
CA SER A 435 50.96 8.98 6.63
C SER A 435 51.44 10.34 7.18
N SER A 436 50.68 10.85 8.15
CA SER A 436 51.26 11.30 9.43
C SER A 436 50.26 11.16 10.59
N ARG A 437 50.76 10.60 11.69
CA ARG A 437 50.15 10.52 13.03
C ARG A 437 50.08 11.92 13.66
N MET A 438 49.08 12.21 14.51
CA MET A 438 49.23 12.26 15.99
C MET A 438 48.05 12.97 16.70
N SER A 439 47.70 12.40 17.86
CA SER A 439 47.17 13.01 19.10
C SER A 439 45.85 13.80 19.11
N ARG A 440 44.87 13.20 19.80
CA ARG A 440 43.81 13.90 20.58
C ARG A 440 44.43 14.51 21.87
N PRO A 441 43.74 15.47 22.54
CA PRO A 441 42.86 15.03 23.63
C PRO A 441 41.56 15.85 23.84
N ALA A 442 40.71 15.27 24.69
CA ALA A 442 39.68 15.89 25.54
C ALA A 442 38.46 16.57 24.88
N ARG A 443 37.29 15.91 24.98
CA ARG A 443 36.00 16.61 25.05
C ARG A 443 35.24 16.22 26.30
N ARG A 444 34.81 17.29 26.98
CA ARG A 444 34.03 17.36 28.22
C ARG A 444 32.68 16.66 28.06
N THR A 445 32.32 15.96 29.13
CA THR A 445 30.97 15.54 29.49
C THR A 445 30.05 16.74 29.67
N LEU A 446 28.91 16.75 28.96
CA LEU A 446 27.75 17.57 29.30
C LEU A 446 26.58 16.60 29.56
N SER A 447 26.23 16.50 30.83
CA SER A 447 24.99 15.90 31.33
C SER A 447 23.86 16.90 31.09
N ALA A 448 22.85 16.52 30.31
CA ALA A 448 21.63 17.29 30.14
C ALA A 448 20.59 16.79 31.14
N ALA A 449 20.22 17.68 32.08
CA ALA A 449 19.06 17.53 32.92
C ALA A 449 17.78 17.64 32.08
N CYS A 450 16.89 16.65 32.16
CA CYS A 450 15.50 16.77 31.73
C CYS A 450 14.63 16.86 32.99
N SER A 451 14.03 18.03 33.17
CA SER A 451 13.03 18.32 34.19
C SER A 451 11.69 17.68 33.83
N ALA A 452 11.11 17.03 34.83
CA ALA A 452 9.80 16.42 34.80
C ALA A 452 8.67 17.46 34.75
N PHE A 453 7.61 17.17 33.97
CA PHE A 453 6.29 17.79 34.09
C PHE A 453 5.32 16.75 34.68
N PRO A 454 4.53 17.08 35.71
CA PRO A 454 3.53 16.16 36.25
C PRO A 454 2.23 16.23 35.44
N PHE A 455 1.73 15.04 35.10
CA PHE A 455 0.38 14.80 34.61
C PHE A 455 -0.62 14.99 35.76
N ILE A 456 -1.67 15.78 35.53
CA ILE A 456 -2.84 15.89 36.40
C ILE A 456 -3.85 14.81 35.96
N SER A 457 -4.12 13.87 36.86
CA SER A 457 -5.22 12.92 36.80
C SER A 457 -6.53 13.59 37.18
N SER A 458 -7.60 13.39 36.39
CA SER A 458 -8.96 13.55 36.89
C SER A 458 -9.75 12.30 36.49
N ASP A 459 -10.04 11.50 37.52
CA ASP A 459 -10.95 10.37 37.48
C ASP A 459 -12.39 10.88 37.34
N LEU A 460 -13.11 10.39 36.35
CA LEU A 460 -14.57 10.40 36.33
C LEU A 460 -15.06 9.00 35.98
N SER A 461 -15.70 8.37 36.97
CA SER A 461 -16.35 7.07 36.87
C SER A 461 -17.60 7.14 35.96
N PRO A 462 -17.94 6.09 35.20
CA PRO A 462 -19.12 6.09 34.35
C PRO A 462 -20.37 5.65 35.11
N VAL A 463 -21.45 6.44 35.00
CA VAL A 463 -22.81 6.03 35.34
C VAL A 463 -23.43 5.38 34.11
N SER A 464 -23.87 4.15 34.26
CA SER A 464 -24.61 3.35 33.29
C SER A 464 -26.12 3.51 33.51
N LEU A 465 -26.91 3.75 32.46
CA LEU A 465 -28.29 3.26 32.30
C LEU A 465 -28.72 3.32 30.80
N PRO A 466 -29.68 2.49 30.36
CA PRO A 466 -29.83 2.01 28.98
C PRO A 466 -30.88 2.79 28.17
N PHE A 467 -30.79 2.76 26.84
CA PHE A 467 -31.91 3.15 25.98
C PHE A 467 -32.14 2.14 24.85
N SER A 468 -33.35 1.61 24.81
CA SER A 468 -33.92 0.79 23.73
C SER A 468 -34.55 1.65 22.64
N SER A 469 -34.56 1.10 21.43
CA SER A 469 -35.22 1.58 20.21
C SER A 469 -36.70 2.00 20.37
N SER A 470 -37.11 3.07 19.68
CA SER A 470 -38.12 3.04 18.60
C SER A 470 -38.57 4.44 18.13
N ALA A 471 -38.81 4.53 16.81
CA ALA A 471 -39.74 5.42 16.08
C ALA A 471 -39.41 6.93 15.85
N LEU A 472 -39.23 7.25 14.56
CA LEU A 472 -39.42 8.54 13.86
C LEU A 472 -40.94 8.95 13.82
N PRO A 473 -41.41 10.12 13.29
CA PRO A 473 -40.76 11.14 12.42
C PRO A 473 -41.11 12.65 12.65
N LEU A 474 -40.41 13.51 11.89
CA LEU A 474 -40.79 14.85 11.34
C LEU A 474 -41.20 16.00 12.28
N ILE A 475 -40.46 17.12 12.23
CA ILE A 475 -40.97 18.49 11.96
C ILE A 475 -39.82 19.45 11.62
N SER A 476 -40.11 20.32 10.66
CA SER A 476 -39.30 21.34 10.03
C SER A 476 -39.13 22.61 10.90
N SER A 477 -37.98 23.28 10.73
CA SER A 477 -37.69 24.71 10.97
C SER A 477 -37.79 25.25 12.40
N PHE A 478 -36.69 25.80 12.94
CA PHE A 478 -36.59 27.21 13.35
C PHE A 478 -35.15 27.58 13.76
N ILE A 479 -34.71 28.77 13.30
CA ILE A 479 -33.67 29.66 13.86
C ILE A 479 -32.20 29.42 13.46
N ARG A 480 -31.81 30.10 12.36
CA ARG A 480 -30.57 30.90 12.30
C ARG A 480 -30.59 31.94 13.41
N THR A 481 -29.52 32.09 14.19
CA THR A 481 -28.83 33.35 14.55
C THR A 481 -27.81 33.06 15.64
N SER A 482 -26.52 33.18 15.32
CA SER A 482 -25.51 33.91 16.12
C SER A 482 -24.09 33.57 15.64
N LEU A 483 -23.65 34.31 14.63
CA LEU A 483 -22.26 34.72 14.49
C LEU A 483 -22.14 36.08 15.19
N ARG A 484 -21.30 36.16 16.22
CA ARG A 484 -20.39 37.29 16.56
C ARG A 484 -20.09 37.26 18.06
N GLU A 485 -18.86 36.87 18.37
CA GLU A 485 -17.90 37.57 19.24
C GLU A 485 -16.91 36.54 19.80
N MET A 486 -15.67 36.60 19.30
CA MET A 486 -14.46 36.49 20.13
C MET A 486 -13.23 36.58 19.21
N PHE A 487 -12.80 37.80 18.97
CA PHE A 487 -11.39 38.12 18.75
C PHE A 487 -10.89 38.81 20.04
N LEU A 488 -9.63 38.52 20.41
CA LEU A 488 -8.77 39.23 21.36
C LEU A 488 -8.99 38.98 22.86
N THR A 489 -8.25 38.05 23.46
CA THR A 489 -7.07 38.32 24.34
C THR A 489 -6.70 37.08 25.18
N ARG A 490 -5.63 36.39 24.78
CA ARG A 490 -4.44 35.99 25.58
C ARG A 490 -3.65 34.91 24.87
#